data_AF-A0A812XC20-F1
#
_entry.id   AF-A0A812XC20-F1
#
_cell.length_a   1.000
_cell.length_b   1.000
_cell.length_c   1.000
_cell.angle_alpha   90.00
_cell.angle_beta   90.00
_cell.angle_gamma   90.00
#
_symmetry.space_group_name_H-M   'P 1'
#
loop_
_entity.id
_entity.type
_entity.pdbx_description
1 polymer ?
#
loop_
_entity_poly.entity_id
_entity_poly.type
_entity_poly.pdbx_seq_one_letter_code
_entity_poly.pdbx_strand_id
1 'polypeptide(L)'
;ALMPDGRWLPLQPPPSGGLLFAGDMLERMTNGQVRALVHRVCLDLGHESSVPSVVRQSHILFIQPDRNTVVRPLRPFCTGNDLPPVRYGDWHKSKTSLAFAR
;
A
#
# COMPACT_ATOMS: atom_id res chain seq x y z
N ALA A 1 4.11 8.93 4.07
CA ALA A 1 3.42 7.82 4.75
C ALA A 1 2.71 8.33 5.99
N LEU A 2 1.52 7.81 6.32
CA LEU A 2 0.83 8.17 7.56
C LEU A 2 1.39 7.35 8.72
N MET A 3 1.87 8.02 9.75
CA MET A 3 2.42 7.42 10.96
C MET A 3 1.32 7.13 11.99
N PRO A 4 1.55 6.25 12.99
CA PRO A 4 0.56 5.94 14.02
C PRO A 4 0.09 7.15 14.84
N ASP A 5 0.92 8.19 14.93
CA ASP A 5 0.61 9.46 15.60
C ASP A 5 -0.20 10.43 14.73
N GLY A 6 -0.64 10.00 13.54
CA GLY A 6 -1.41 10.79 12.58
C GLY A 6 -0.57 11.75 11.74
N ARG A 7 0.75 11.83 11.93
CA ARG A 7 1.61 12.71 11.13
C ARG A 7 1.98 12.08 9.79
N TRP A 8 2.19 12.92 8.79
CA TRP A 8 2.71 12.50 7.49
C TRP A 8 4.24 12.57 7.49
N LEU A 9 4.89 11.42 7.30
CA LEU A 9 6.33 11.33 7.09
C LEU A 9 6.63 11.46 5.58
N PRO A 10 7.40 12.48 5.14
CA PRO A 10 7.90 12.53 3.77
C PRO A 10 8.90 11.40 3.53
N LEU A 11 8.76 10.71 2.41
CA LEU A 11 9.65 9.61 2.01
C LEU A 11 10.32 9.98 0.70
N GLN A 12 11.65 10.11 0.73
CA GLN A 12 12.46 10.22 -0.48
C GLN A 12 13.00 8.84 -0.84
N PRO A 13 12.95 8.44 -2.13
CA PRO A 13 13.56 7.20 -2.55
C PRO A 13 15.09 7.26 -2.32
N PRO A 14 15.73 6.15 -1.96
CA PRO A 14 17.19 6.10 -1.87
C PRO A 14 17.84 6.32 -3.24
N PRO A 15 19.10 6.77 -3.31
CA PRO A 15 19.82 6.96 -4.58
C PRO A 15 19.92 5.69 -5.45
N SER A 16 19.89 4.52 -4.80
CA SER A 16 19.86 3.22 -5.45
C SER A 16 18.80 2.33 -4.80
N GLY A 17 18.10 1.53 -5.60
CA GLY A 17 17.06 0.63 -5.13
C GLY A 17 15.67 1.27 -5.21
N GLY A 18 14.77 0.85 -4.33
CA GLY A 18 13.39 1.31 -4.34
C GLY A 18 12.72 1.17 -2.97
N LEU A 19 11.51 1.73 -2.87
CA LEU A 19 10.69 1.60 -1.68
C LEU A 19 9.79 0.36 -1.82
N LEU A 20 9.75 -0.47 -0.78
CA LEU A 20 8.85 -1.61 -0.69
C LEU A 20 7.80 -1.35 0.38
N PHE A 21 6.53 -1.49 0.03
CA PHE A 21 5.41 -1.32 0.95
C PHE A 21 4.57 -2.59 1.03
N ALA A 22 4.08 -2.88 2.22
CA ALA A 22 3.03 -3.87 2.41
C ALA A 22 1.72 -3.38 1.77
N GLY A 23 1.05 -4.28 1.06
CA GLY A 23 -0.32 -4.09 0.58
C GLY A 23 -1.33 -4.92 1.37
N ASP A 24 -2.62 -4.70 1.10
CA ASP A 24 -3.75 -5.28 1.83
C ASP A 24 -3.72 -6.82 1.90
N MET A 25 -3.14 -7.51 0.91
CA MET A 25 -3.03 -8.98 0.93
C MET A 25 -1.96 -9.46 1.93
N LEU A 26 -0.85 -8.73 2.09
CA LEU A 26 0.15 -9.05 3.11
C LEU A 26 -0.39 -8.76 4.52
N GLU A 27 -1.16 -7.68 4.67
CA GLU A 27 -1.86 -7.40 5.92
C GLU A 27 -2.82 -8.53 6.29
N ARG A 28 -3.61 -9.02 5.32
CA ARG A 28 -4.51 -10.15 5.55
C ARG A 28 -3.77 -11.43 5.93
N MET A 29 -2.69 -11.77 5.22
CA MET A 29 -1.87 -12.96 5.52
C MET A 29 -1.24 -12.89 6.92
N THR A 30 -0.90 -11.69 7.38
CA THR A 30 -0.29 -11.45 8.70
C THR A 30 -1.30 -11.06 9.78
N ASN A 31 -2.61 -11.20 9.50
CA ASN A 31 -3.70 -10.86 10.40
C ASN A 31 -3.57 -9.46 11.03
N GLY A 32 -3.12 -8.48 10.25
CA GLY A 32 -2.94 -7.10 10.70
C GLY A 32 -1.60 -6.79 11.38
N GLN A 33 -0.72 -7.78 11.63
CA GLN A 33 0.59 -7.50 12.21
C GLN A 33 1.48 -6.65 11.28
N VAL A 34 1.43 -6.89 9.98
CA VAL A 34 2.08 -6.04 8.97
C VAL A 34 0.99 -5.23 8.26
N ARG A 35 0.80 -3.98 8.67
CA ARG A 35 -0.26 -3.13 8.11
C ARG A 35 0.09 -2.62 6.72
N ALA A 36 -0.91 -2.58 5.84
CA ALA A 36 -0.86 -1.89 4.57
C ALA A 36 -0.65 -0.39 4.80
N LEU A 37 0.33 0.16 4.10
CA LEU A 37 0.77 1.53 4.36
C LEU A 37 -0.18 2.53 3.72
N VAL A 38 -0.78 3.41 4.52
CA VAL A 38 -1.48 4.59 3.99
C VAL A 38 -0.44 5.61 3.50
N HIS A 39 -0.48 5.92 2.22
CA HIS A 39 0.46 6.82 1.56
C HIS A 39 -0.24 7.70 0.53
N ARG A 40 0.37 8.84 0.25
CA ARG A 40 -0.06 9.79 -0.77
C ARG A 40 1.15 10.42 -1.42
N VAL A 41 1.01 10.88 -2.65
CA VAL A 41 1.98 11.75 -3.31
C VAL A 41 1.50 13.18 -3.15
N CYS A 42 2.39 14.05 -2.70
CA CYS A 42 2.13 15.49 -2.62
C CYS A 42 3.19 16.21 -3.46
N LEU A 43 2.80 17.35 -4.03
CA LEU A 43 3.79 18.29 -4.55
C LEU A 43 4.55 18.90 -3.37
N ASP A 44 5.87 18.95 -3.47
CA ASP A 44 6.69 19.67 -2.51
C ASP A 44 6.60 21.15 -2.85
N LEU A 45 5.78 21.89 -2.10
CA LEU A 45 5.58 23.33 -2.27
C LEU A 45 6.45 24.13 -1.28
N GLY A 46 7.62 23.61 -0.91
CA GLY A 46 8.57 24.27 0.00
C GLY A 46 8.69 25.78 -0.25
N HIS A 47 8.86 26.54 0.83
CA HIS A 47 8.64 27.99 0.99
C HIS A 47 9.46 28.94 0.10
N GLU A 48 10.08 28.48 -0.98
CA GLU A 48 10.64 29.33 -2.00
C GLU A 48 10.22 28.84 -3.39
N SER A 49 9.34 29.60 -4.03
CA SER A 49 8.85 29.45 -5.40
C SER A 49 9.94 29.54 -6.49
N SER A 50 11.21 29.49 -6.10
CA SER A 50 12.40 29.67 -6.95
C SER A 50 12.95 28.34 -7.48
N VAL A 51 12.55 27.19 -6.92
CA VAL A 51 12.95 25.88 -7.43
C VAL A 51 12.02 25.49 -8.59
N PRO A 52 12.52 25.32 -9.82
CA PRO A 52 11.68 24.92 -10.95
C PRO A 52 11.06 23.55 -10.66
N SER A 53 9.77 23.42 -10.96
CA SER A 53 9.04 22.16 -10.88
C SER A 53 9.81 21.08 -11.66
N VAL A 54 10.38 20.13 -10.93
CA VAL A 54 11.10 19.00 -11.53
C VAL A 54 10.09 17.95 -11.98
N VAL A 55 10.30 17.40 -13.17
CA VAL A 55 9.50 16.27 -13.66
C VAL A 55 9.76 15.07 -12.75
N ARG A 56 8.73 14.63 -12.04
CA ARG A 56 8.79 13.45 -11.18
C ARG A 56 8.32 12.22 -11.94
N GLN A 57 9.19 11.21 -12.04
CA GLN A 57 8.87 9.91 -12.62
C GLN A 57 8.70 8.84 -11.53
N SER A 58 7.82 7.87 -11.74
CA SER A 58 7.64 6.73 -10.82
C SER A 58 7.33 5.47 -11.60
N HIS A 59 8.09 4.42 -11.31
CA HIS A 59 7.85 3.08 -11.81
C HIS A 59 7.34 2.23 -10.65
N ILE A 60 6.12 1.70 -10.79
CA ILE A 60 5.47 0.95 -9.72
C ILE A 60 5.25 -0.47 -10.23
N LEU A 61 5.72 -1.45 -9.47
CA LEU A 61 5.42 -2.85 -9.67
C LEU A 61 4.51 -3.32 -8.53
N PHE A 62 3.32 -3.81 -8.88
CA PHE A 62 2.42 -4.44 -7.93
C PHE A 62 2.61 -5.95 -7.96
N ILE A 63 3.11 -6.52 -6.85
CA ILE A 63 3.17 -7.97 -6.65
C ILE A 63 1.84 -8.42 -6.05
N GLN A 64 1.17 -9.36 -6.70
CA GLN A 64 -0.20 -9.72 -6.41
C GLN A 64 -0.40 -11.25 -6.43
N PRO A 65 -1.31 -11.81 -5.62
CA PRO A 65 -1.71 -13.20 -5.74
C PRO A 65 -2.37 -13.52 -7.10
N ASP A 66 -2.46 -14.81 -7.43
CA ASP A 66 -3.32 -15.25 -8.53
C ASP A 66 -4.80 -14.94 -8.22
N ARG A 67 -5.58 -14.65 -9.26
CA ARG A 67 -7.00 -14.28 -9.16
C ARG A 67 -7.85 -15.28 -8.37
N ASN A 68 -7.53 -16.57 -8.45
CA ASN A 68 -8.27 -17.64 -7.80
C ASN A 68 -7.75 -17.97 -6.40
N THR A 69 -6.66 -17.34 -5.96
CA THR A 69 -6.11 -17.54 -4.62
C THR A 69 -7.09 -17.08 -3.56
N VAL A 70 -7.39 -17.96 -2.59
CA VAL A 70 -8.09 -17.59 -1.36
C VAL A 70 -7.05 -17.13 -0.33
N VAL A 71 -7.05 -15.83 -0.06
CA VAL A 71 -6.15 -15.20 0.91
C VAL A 71 -6.81 -15.16 2.28
N ARG A 72 -6.11 -15.68 3.28
CA ARG A 72 -6.54 -15.74 4.68
C ARG A 72 -5.31 -15.60 5.60
N PRO A 73 -5.50 -15.28 6.88
CA PRO A 73 -4.43 -15.32 7.87
C PRO A 73 -3.66 -16.65 7.82
N LEU A 74 -2.33 -16.56 7.79
CA LEU A 74 -1.46 -17.74 7.91
C LEU A 74 -1.49 -18.23 9.35
N ARG A 75 -1.33 -19.55 9.56
CA ARG A 75 -1.44 -20.18 10.88
C ARG A 75 -0.66 -19.47 12.00
N PRO A 76 0.59 -19.00 11.79
CA PRO A 76 1.34 -18.31 12.83
C PRO A 76 0.73 -16.97 13.30
N PHE A 77 -0.16 -16.38 12.51
CA PHE A 77 -0.79 -15.08 12.78
C PHE A 77 -2.25 -15.20 13.23
N CYS A 78 -2.80 -16.42 13.34
CA CYS A 78 -4.15 -16.64 13.83
C CYS A 78 -4.26 -16.32 15.32
N THR A 79 -5.30 -15.58 15.69
CA THR A 79 -5.60 -15.15 17.07
C THR A 79 -7.00 -15.60 17.54
N GLY A 80 -7.80 -16.19 16.66
CA GLY A 80 -9.19 -16.57 16.95
C GLY A 80 -10.22 -15.47 16.65
N ASN A 81 -9.78 -14.22 16.47
CA ASN A 81 -10.58 -13.13 15.90
C ASN A 81 -9.99 -12.71 14.55
N ASP A 82 -9.92 -13.69 13.64
CA ASP A 82 -9.15 -13.61 12.41
C ASP A 82 -9.91 -12.90 11.29
N LEU A 83 -9.16 -12.17 10.44
CA LEU A 83 -9.71 -11.64 9.20
C LEU A 83 -10.32 -12.76 8.34
N PRO A 84 -11.53 -12.60 7.78
CA PRO A 84 -12.19 -13.67 7.02
C PRO A 84 -11.40 -13.99 5.73
N PRO A 85 -11.48 -15.23 5.20
CA PRO A 85 -10.90 -15.53 3.91
C PRO A 85 -11.54 -14.71 2.80
N VAL A 86 -10.75 -14.27 1.81
CA VAL A 86 -11.24 -13.61 0.60
C VAL A 86 -10.62 -14.25 -0.64
N ARG A 87 -11.39 -14.39 -1.71
CA ARG A 87 -10.81 -14.70 -3.03
C ARG A 87 -10.22 -13.43 -3.63
N TYR A 88 -8.93 -13.47 -3.96
CA TYR A 88 -8.19 -12.27 -4.37
C TYR A 88 -8.84 -11.56 -5.57
N GLY A 89 -9.28 -12.30 -6.58
CA GLY A 89 -9.90 -11.73 -7.78
C GLY A 89 -11.17 -10.93 -7.51
N ASP A 90 -12.02 -11.35 -6.57
CA ASP A 90 -13.26 -10.66 -6.23
C ASP A 90 -12.95 -9.38 -5.44
N TRP A 91 -12.05 -9.51 -4.46
CA TRP A 91 -11.56 -8.38 -3.68
C TRP A 91 -10.89 -7.32 -4.55
N HIS A 92 -10.01 -7.75 -5.46
CA HIS A 92 -9.28 -6.87 -6.37
C HIS A 92 -10.24 -6.11 -7.27
N LYS A 93 -11.22 -6.80 -7.88
CA LYS A 93 -12.26 -6.16 -8.69
C LYS A 93 -13.00 -5.08 -7.91
N SER A 94 -13.45 -5.39 -6.69
CA SER A 94 -14.14 -4.41 -5.83
C SER A 94 -13.28 -3.18 -5.56
N LYS A 95 -12.01 -3.36 -5.19
CA LYS A 95 -11.09 -2.25 -4.89
C LYS A 95 -10.74 -1.41 -6.11
N THR A 96 -10.49 -2.02 -7.25
CA THR A 96 -10.22 -1.28 -8.48
C THR A 96 -11.45 -0.52 -8.97
N SER A 97 -12.65 -1.07 -8.77
CA SER A 97 -13.88 -0.34 -9.05
C SER A 97 -14.01 0.90 -8.16
N LEU A 98 -13.69 0.82 -6.86
CA LEU A 98 -13.70 2.02 -5.99
C LEU A 98 -12.66 3.08 -6.42
N ALA A 99 -11.50 2.64 -6.91
CA ALA A 99 -10.41 3.56 -7.28
C ALA A 99 -10.59 4.21 -8.66
N PHE A 100 -11.21 3.50 -9.60
CA PHE A 100 -11.20 3.88 -11.02
C PHE A 100 -12.57 3.81 -11.72
N ALA A 101 -13.62 3.31 -11.07
CA ALA A 101 -14.95 3.43 -11.66
C ALA A 101 -15.33 4.91 -11.72
N ARG A 102 -15.80 5.33 -12.90
CA ARG A 102 -16.44 6.62 -13.11
C ARG A 102 -17.90 6.54 -12.72
#